data_AF-A0A6N7L3S4-F1
#
_entry.id   AF-A0A6N7L3S4-F1
#
_cell.length_a   1.000
_cell.length_b   1.000
_cell.length_c   1.000
_cell.angle_alpha   90.00
_cell.angle_beta   90.00
_cell.angle_gamma   90.00
#
_symmetry.space_group_name_H-M   'P 1'
#
loop_
_entity.id
_entity.type
_entity.pdbx_description
1 polymer ?
#
loop_
_entity_poly.entity_id
_entity_poly.type
_entity_poly.pdbx_seq_one_letter_code
_entity_poly.pdbx_strand_id
1 'polypeptide(L)'
;MDLSTVFRMPAIHDLHQAKTRRIHHALVRGAGRDIPIPEPTAAAYALAHHVLEGAEHAAHTNDPDTFAWYTEHPDAGAADLAPAGPLTVAPDEANLITSSISDTPYYVLGPTTQAAAEHLHKLTLESASLAAEHGFGELVDAHAPLVCLLTGKPLGSPLRSWTISRMPGTVFLDYVPDNPVMVARDLVHEAGHNWLNDALTATGCEIDNTQTFYSPWKKTHRPAYGFLHGCWSFSLVALYVAAVLPTTGDETHTFLTAYLDRQRTQLRIVTGDHETALQTITDATLRARLRTVYRHALAL
;
A
#
# COMPACT_ATOMS: atom_id res chain seq x y z
N MET A 1 2.24 16.68 15.58
CA MET A 1 2.95 15.38 15.66
C MET A 1 3.86 15.28 14.47
N ASP A 2 5.11 14.88 14.66
CA ASP A 2 6.00 14.60 13.53
C ASP A 2 5.71 13.18 13.00
N LEU A 3 4.95 13.12 11.91
CA LEU A 3 4.56 11.86 11.25
C LEU A 3 5.76 11.12 10.65
N SER A 4 6.85 11.80 10.30
CA SER A 4 8.03 11.14 9.70
C SER A 4 8.64 10.10 10.64
N THR A 5 8.67 10.41 11.94
CA THR A 5 9.20 9.48 12.96
C THR A 5 8.30 8.28 13.20
N VAL A 6 7.00 8.39 12.89
CA VAL A 6 6.01 7.31 13.06
C VAL A 6 6.26 6.20 12.04
N PHE A 7 6.57 6.56 10.79
CA PHE A 7 6.72 5.61 9.70
C PHE A 7 8.11 4.97 9.66
N ARG A 8 9.13 5.69 10.14
CA ARG A 8 10.50 5.16 10.22
C ARG A 8 10.63 4.06 11.28
N MET A 9 10.82 2.83 10.79
CA MET A 9 11.06 1.64 11.60
C MET A 9 12.21 0.82 10.99
N PRO A 10 13.42 0.83 11.60
CA PRO A 10 14.58 0.12 11.04
C PRO A 10 14.33 -1.36 10.74
N ALA A 11 13.53 -2.03 11.57
CA ALA A 11 13.18 -3.45 11.37
C ALA A 11 12.42 -3.71 10.05
N ILE A 12 11.61 -2.74 9.57
CA ILE A 12 10.95 -2.84 8.26
C ILE A 12 11.99 -2.77 7.14
N HIS A 13 12.96 -1.86 7.25
CA HIS A 13 14.03 -1.75 6.27
C HIS A 13 14.85 -3.05 6.21
N ASP A 14 15.25 -3.60 7.36
CA ASP A 14 15.95 -4.89 7.44
C ASP A 14 15.13 -6.04 6.83
N LEU A 15 13.81 -6.05 7.07
CA LEU A 15 12.88 -7.01 6.46
C LEU A 15 12.87 -6.90 4.93
N HIS A 16 12.74 -5.68 4.39
CA HIS A 16 12.78 -5.42 2.95
C HIS A 16 14.10 -5.92 2.36
N GLN A 17 15.25 -5.52 2.92
CA GLN A 17 16.56 -5.98 2.46
C GLN A 17 16.67 -7.51 2.45
N ALA A 18 16.29 -8.15 3.56
CA ALA A 18 16.43 -9.59 3.73
C ALA A 18 15.53 -10.38 2.76
N LYS A 19 14.27 -9.96 2.58
CA LYS A 19 13.33 -10.59 1.65
C LYS A 19 13.76 -10.40 0.19
N THR A 20 14.14 -9.18 -0.21
CA THR A 20 14.63 -8.90 -1.57
C THR A 20 15.82 -9.80 -1.91
N ARG A 21 16.83 -9.89 -1.04
CA ARG A 21 17.99 -10.78 -1.24
C ARG A 21 17.58 -12.25 -1.35
N ARG A 22 16.66 -12.72 -0.51
CA ARG A 22 16.18 -14.12 -0.54
C ARG A 22 15.49 -14.46 -1.85
N ILE A 23 14.67 -13.55 -2.37
CA ILE A 23 13.95 -13.73 -3.64
C ILE A 23 14.94 -13.81 -4.80
N HIS A 24 15.84 -12.83 -4.93
CA HIS A 24 16.86 -12.86 -5.99
C HIS A 24 17.71 -14.12 -5.92
N HIS A 25 18.15 -14.52 -4.72
CA HIS A 25 18.93 -15.75 -4.56
C HIS A 25 18.16 -17.02 -4.96
N ALA A 26 16.85 -17.08 -4.70
CA ALA A 26 16.01 -18.21 -5.13
C ALA A 26 15.93 -18.29 -6.66
N LEU A 27 15.75 -17.16 -7.33
CA LEU A 27 15.66 -17.08 -8.79
C LEU A 27 17.02 -17.33 -9.47
N VAL A 28 18.10 -16.76 -8.93
CA VAL A 28 19.50 -16.95 -9.39
C VAL A 28 19.93 -18.42 -9.33
N ARG A 29 19.62 -19.12 -8.22
CA ARG A 29 19.93 -20.55 -8.11
C ARG A 29 19.18 -21.39 -9.15
N GLY A 30 17.96 -20.99 -9.51
CA GLY A 30 17.21 -21.63 -10.60
C GLY A 30 17.83 -21.37 -11.97
N ALA A 31 18.46 -20.20 -12.16
CA ALA A 31 19.02 -19.73 -13.43
C ALA A 31 20.47 -20.18 -13.71
N GLY A 32 21.25 -20.49 -12.66
CA GLY A 32 22.68 -20.79 -12.80
C GLY A 32 23.55 -19.60 -13.24
N ARG A 33 23.13 -18.35 -12.96
CA ARG A 33 23.83 -17.11 -13.34
C ARG A 33 24.02 -16.18 -12.13
N ASP A 34 25.15 -15.48 -12.05
CA ASP A 34 25.33 -14.38 -11.08
C ASP A 34 24.58 -13.13 -11.58
N ILE A 35 23.44 -12.82 -10.95
CA ILE A 35 22.68 -11.59 -11.20
C ILE A 35 23.05 -10.57 -10.13
N PRO A 36 23.46 -9.34 -10.50
CA PRO A 36 23.70 -8.27 -9.53
C PRO A 36 22.46 -8.04 -8.67
N ILE A 37 22.62 -8.08 -7.35
CA ILE A 37 21.53 -7.78 -6.41
C ILE A 37 21.35 -6.25 -6.42
N PRO A 38 20.16 -5.72 -6.75
CA PRO A 38 19.89 -4.30 -6.69
C PRO A 38 20.13 -3.73 -5.30
N GLU A 39 20.42 -2.42 -5.22
CA GLU A 39 20.38 -1.73 -3.92
C GLU A 39 18.99 -1.88 -3.30
N PRO A 40 18.89 -2.24 -2.01
CA PRO A 40 17.62 -2.59 -1.42
C PRO A 40 16.83 -1.33 -1.05
N THR A 41 16.09 -0.83 -2.04
CA THR A 41 15.09 0.22 -1.89
C THR A 41 13.70 -0.39 -1.68
N ALA A 42 12.72 0.43 -1.28
CA ALA A 42 11.32 0.01 -1.21
C ALA A 42 10.80 -0.44 -2.58
N ALA A 43 11.19 0.26 -3.66
CA ALA A 43 10.88 -0.14 -5.03
C ALA A 43 11.50 -1.51 -5.36
N ALA A 44 12.78 -1.73 -5.04
CA ALA A 44 13.42 -3.04 -5.26
C ALA A 44 12.71 -4.17 -4.49
N TYR A 45 12.18 -3.90 -3.29
CA TYR A 45 11.37 -4.85 -2.54
C TYR A 45 10.04 -5.18 -3.22
N ALA A 46 9.30 -4.17 -3.70
CA ALA A 46 8.05 -4.40 -4.44
C ALA A 46 8.32 -5.17 -5.75
N LEU A 47 9.34 -4.76 -6.51
CA LEU A 47 9.71 -5.38 -7.79
C LEU A 47 10.16 -6.83 -7.61
N ALA A 48 10.94 -7.15 -6.57
CA ALA A 48 11.31 -8.53 -6.27
C ALA A 48 10.07 -9.44 -6.09
N HIS A 49 9.01 -8.95 -5.43
CA HIS A 49 7.76 -9.71 -5.32
C HIS A 49 7.01 -9.81 -6.64
N HIS A 50 7.02 -8.77 -7.48
CA HIS A 50 6.49 -8.89 -8.85
C HIS A 50 7.21 -9.98 -9.66
N VAL A 51 8.54 -10.06 -9.57
CA VAL A 51 9.31 -11.11 -10.23
C VAL A 51 8.99 -12.49 -9.67
N LEU A 52 8.96 -12.64 -8.34
CA LEU A 52 8.61 -13.91 -7.70
C LEU A 52 7.21 -14.37 -8.11
N GLU A 53 6.25 -13.48 -8.04
CA GLU A 53 4.84 -13.75 -8.35
C GLU A 53 4.67 -14.17 -9.81
N GLY A 54 5.27 -13.41 -10.72
CA GLY A 54 5.18 -13.66 -12.15
C GLY A 54 5.87 -14.95 -12.56
N ALA A 55 7.05 -15.23 -11.99
CA ALA A 55 7.76 -16.48 -12.21
C ALA A 55 6.97 -17.68 -11.66
N GLU A 56 6.39 -17.57 -10.46
CA GLU A 56 5.53 -18.63 -9.90
C GLU A 56 4.30 -18.87 -10.79
N HIS A 57 3.64 -17.80 -11.23
CA HIS A 57 2.47 -17.91 -12.12
C HIS A 57 2.82 -18.57 -13.45
N ALA A 58 3.90 -18.13 -14.11
CA ALA A 58 4.38 -18.70 -15.37
C ALA A 58 4.75 -20.18 -15.23
N ALA A 59 5.37 -20.58 -14.12
CA ALA A 59 5.66 -21.98 -13.83
C ALA A 59 4.37 -22.80 -13.68
N HIS A 60 3.35 -22.28 -12.98
CA HIS A 60 2.06 -22.96 -12.82
C HIS A 60 1.27 -23.09 -14.12
N THR A 61 1.38 -22.13 -15.04
CA THR A 61 0.71 -22.18 -16.35
C THR A 61 1.53 -22.87 -17.44
N ASN A 62 2.72 -23.37 -17.10
CA ASN A 62 3.67 -23.99 -18.03
C ASN A 62 4.06 -23.07 -19.20
N ASP A 63 4.35 -21.81 -18.87
CA ASP A 63 4.84 -20.78 -19.78
C ASP A 63 6.36 -20.56 -19.58
N PRO A 64 7.22 -21.33 -20.27
CA PRO A 64 8.66 -21.27 -20.09
C PRO A 64 9.29 -19.96 -20.57
N ASP A 65 8.67 -19.28 -21.55
CA ASP A 65 9.20 -18.05 -22.12
C ASP A 65 9.03 -16.89 -21.14
N THR A 66 7.84 -16.77 -20.53
CA THR A 66 7.60 -15.78 -19.48
C THR A 66 8.44 -16.07 -18.23
N PHE A 67 8.60 -17.35 -17.85
CA PHE A 67 9.47 -17.73 -16.73
C PHE A 67 10.93 -17.33 -16.97
N ALA A 68 11.44 -17.59 -18.17
CA ALA A 68 12.79 -17.18 -18.57
C ALA A 68 12.93 -15.65 -18.55
N TRP A 69 11.90 -14.92 -19.00
CA TRP A 69 11.91 -13.45 -18.96
C TRP A 69 12.11 -12.90 -17.54
N TYR A 70 11.37 -13.39 -16.54
CA TYR A 70 11.54 -12.97 -15.14
C TYR A 70 12.92 -13.28 -14.56
N THR A 71 13.55 -14.33 -15.08
CA THR A 71 14.91 -14.69 -14.70
C THR A 71 15.93 -13.70 -15.28
N GLU A 72 15.65 -13.12 -16.45
CA GLU A 72 16.50 -12.15 -17.13
C GLU A 72 16.20 -10.69 -16.72
N HIS A 73 15.02 -10.44 -16.14
CA HIS A 73 14.55 -9.12 -15.70
C HIS A 73 14.25 -9.13 -14.20
N PRO A 74 15.28 -9.13 -13.34
CA PRO A 74 15.13 -9.15 -11.88
C PRO A 74 14.47 -7.87 -11.31
N ASP A 75 14.31 -6.84 -12.13
CA ASP A 75 13.60 -5.59 -11.85
C ASP A 75 12.16 -5.59 -12.40
N ALA A 76 11.68 -6.73 -12.92
CA ALA A 76 10.40 -6.86 -13.60
C ALA A 76 10.19 -5.85 -14.75
N GLY A 77 11.27 -5.47 -15.44
CA GLY A 77 11.21 -4.52 -16.57
C GLY A 77 10.94 -3.07 -16.15
N ALA A 78 11.13 -2.74 -14.87
CA ALA A 78 10.83 -1.43 -14.32
C ALA A 78 11.63 -0.28 -14.93
N ALA A 79 12.83 -0.54 -15.44
CA ALA A 79 13.69 0.48 -16.06
C ALA A 79 12.99 1.27 -17.18
N ASP A 80 12.04 0.63 -17.88
CA ASP A 80 11.33 1.22 -19.02
C ASP A 80 10.00 1.91 -18.62
N LEU A 81 9.60 1.85 -17.34
CA LEU A 81 8.24 2.23 -16.91
C LEU A 81 8.11 3.66 -16.38
N ALA A 82 9.13 4.24 -15.73
CA ALA A 82 9.11 5.65 -15.32
C ALA A 82 10.49 6.16 -14.90
N PRO A 83 10.88 7.40 -15.26
CA PRO A 83 12.19 7.95 -14.92
C PRO A 83 12.30 8.56 -13.50
N ALA A 84 11.18 8.89 -12.83
CA ALA A 84 11.21 9.50 -11.49
C ALA A 84 9.89 9.29 -10.70
N GLY A 85 10.00 9.16 -9.38
CA GLY A 85 8.85 8.99 -8.47
C GLY A 85 8.32 7.54 -8.39
N PRO A 86 7.10 7.34 -7.86
CA PRO A 86 6.49 6.01 -7.82
C PRO A 86 6.28 5.45 -9.23
N LEU A 87 6.55 4.16 -9.40
CA LEU A 87 6.32 3.48 -10.66
C LEU A 87 4.81 3.38 -10.91
N THR A 88 4.33 3.95 -12.01
CA THR A 88 2.90 4.00 -12.34
C THR A 88 2.58 3.10 -13.53
N VAL A 89 1.63 2.19 -13.35
CA VAL A 89 1.02 1.42 -14.43
C VAL A 89 -0.50 1.59 -14.41
N ALA A 90 -1.12 1.43 -15.57
CA ALA A 90 -2.57 1.53 -15.71
C ALA A 90 -3.12 0.34 -16.52
N PRO A 91 -3.11 -0.88 -15.94
CA PRO A 91 -3.57 -2.07 -16.65
C PRO A 91 -5.10 -2.06 -16.81
N ASP A 92 -5.59 -2.61 -17.92
CA ASP A 92 -7.01 -2.95 -18.04
C ASP A 92 -7.42 -3.96 -16.95
N GLU A 93 -8.65 -3.85 -16.44
CA GLU A 93 -9.19 -4.78 -15.43
C GLU A 93 -9.14 -6.25 -15.90
N ALA A 94 -9.21 -6.49 -17.21
CA ALA A 94 -9.10 -7.81 -17.82
C ALA A 94 -7.71 -8.46 -17.65
N ASN A 95 -6.67 -7.64 -17.38
CA ASN A 95 -5.31 -8.10 -17.15
C ASN A 95 -5.01 -8.35 -15.65
N LEU A 96 -6.00 -8.17 -14.77
CA LEU A 96 -5.86 -8.52 -13.36
C LEU A 96 -5.96 -10.04 -13.19
N ILE A 97 -5.00 -10.59 -12.46
CA ILE A 97 -4.93 -12.00 -12.12
C ILE A 97 -5.79 -12.25 -10.88
N THR A 98 -6.52 -13.37 -10.90
CA THR A 98 -7.12 -13.96 -9.70
C THR A 98 -6.45 -15.30 -9.45
N SER A 99 -6.14 -15.59 -8.18
CA SER A 99 -5.50 -16.85 -7.81
C SER A 99 -6.29 -17.54 -6.71
N SER A 100 -6.15 -18.86 -6.59
CA SER A 100 -6.81 -19.64 -5.53
C SER A 100 -6.41 -19.25 -4.11
N ILE A 101 -5.35 -18.45 -3.98
CA ILE A 101 -4.78 -17.97 -2.72
C ILE A 101 -5.00 -16.47 -2.50
N SER A 102 -5.58 -15.75 -3.45
CA SER A 102 -5.95 -14.34 -3.32
C SER A 102 -7.34 -14.09 -3.91
N ASP A 103 -8.33 -13.89 -3.03
CA ASP A 103 -9.70 -13.54 -3.42
C ASP A 103 -9.80 -12.14 -4.05
N THR A 104 -8.76 -11.32 -3.93
CA THR A 104 -8.70 -9.97 -4.50
C THR A 104 -7.84 -9.98 -5.77
N PRO A 105 -8.35 -9.49 -6.91
CA PRO A 105 -7.57 -9.40 -8.15
C PRO A 105 -6.33 -8.50 -7.98
N TYR A 106 -5.25 -8.82 -8.69
CA TYR A 106 -4.00 -8.05 -8.65
C TYR A 106 -3.30 -8.06 -9.99
N TYR A 107 -2.42 -7.08 -10.21
CA TYR A 107 -1.60 -6.98 -11.41
C TYR A 107 -0.16 -7.36 -11.10
N VAL A 108 0.48 -8.03 -12.05
CA VAL A 108 1.89 -8.41 -11.99
C VAL A 108 2.58 -7.78 -13.20
N LEU A 109 3.63 -6.98 -12.97
CA LEU A 109 4.49 -6.49 -14.04
C LEU A 109 5.08 -7.67 -14.80
N GLY A 110 5.12 -7.60 -16.13
CA GLY A 110 5.61 -8.66 -17.00
C GLY A 110 6.05 -8.15 -18.37
N PRO A 111 6.38 -9.05 -19.30
CA PRO A 111 6.96 -8.71 -20.61
C PRO A 111 6.10 -7.76 -21.45
N THR A 112 4.79 -7.76 -21.23
CA THR A 112 3.81 -6.94 -21.97
C THR A 112 3.34 -5.72 -21.18
N THR A 113 3.90 -5.47 -19.99
CA THR A 113 3.55 -4.29 -19.21
C THR A 113 3.99 -3.03 -19.93
N GLN A 114 3.11 -2.05 -19.97
CA GLN A 114 3.37 -0.74 -20.53
C GLN A 114 3.35 0.30 -19.42
N ALA A 115 4.14 1.35 -19.59
CA ALA A 115 4.09 2.53 -18.74
C ALA A 115 2.67 3.13 -18.79
N ALA A 116 2.20 3.67 -17.67
CA ALA A 116 0.98 4.45 -17.67
C ALA A 116 1.11 5.65 -18.63
N ALA A 117 -0.03 6.10 -19.19
CA ALA A 117 -0.05 7.33 -19.97
C ALA A 117 0.53 8.50 -19.16
N GLU A 118 1.21 9.45 -19.82
CA GLU A 118 1.95 10.54 -19.17
C GLU A 118 1.12 11.31 -18.14
N HIS A 119 -0.15 11.60 -18.46
CA HIS A 119 -1.05 12.31 -17.54
C HIS A 119 -1.39 11.52 -16.27
N LEU A 120 -1.44 10.18 -16.33
CA LEU A 120 -1.68 9.31 -15.18
C LEU A 120 -0.43 9.18 -14.30
N HIS A 121 0.74 9.08 -14.93
CA HIS A 121 2.00 9.13 -14.19
C HIS A 121 2.18 10.48 -13.50
N LYS A 122 1.89 11.59 -14.19
CA LYS A 122 1.90 12.93 -13.62
C LYS A 122 0.94 13.06 -12.44
N LEU A 123 -0.29 12.56 -12.56
CA LEU A 123 -1.26 12.52 -11.45
C LEU A 123 -0.71 11.79 -10.23
N THR A 124 -0.05 10.65 -10.44
CA THR A 124 0.58 9.88 -9.36
C THR A 124 1.72 10.66 -8.69
N LEU A 125 2.58 11.30 -9.48
CA LEU A 125 3.70 12.10 -8.98
C LEU A 125 3.23 13.32 -8.17
N GLU A 126 2.21 14.03 -8.67
CA GLU A 126 1.60 15.17 -7.95
C GLU A 126 0.94 14.72 -6.65
N SER A 127 0.30 13.55 -6.66
CA SER A 127 -0.33 12.95 -5.47
C SER A 127 0.69 12.56 -4.41
N ALA A 128 1.79 11.91 -4.80
CA ALA A 128 2.87 11.56 -3.90
C ALA A 128 3.56 12.80 -3.32
N SER A 129 3.78 13.82 -4.15
CA SER A 129 4.35 15.11 -3.72
C SER A 129 3.44 15.80 -2.71
N LEU A 130 2.13 15.85 -2.97
CA LEU A 130 1.15 16.43 -2.06
C LEU A 130 1.08 15.67 -0.72
N ALA A 131 1.13 14.34 -0.74
CA ALA A 131 1.23 13.54 0.47
C ALA A 131 2.51 13.87 1.26
N ALA A 132 3.64 14.05 0.58
CA ALA A 132 4.92 14.44 1.18
C ALA A 132 4.86 15.83 1.82
N GLU A 133 4.29 16.83 1.14
CA GLU A 133 4.08 18.18 1.66
C GLU A 133 3.27 18.20 2.97
N HIS A 134 2.36 17.22 3.13
CA HIS A 134 1.54 17.06 4.33
C HIS A 134 2.08 16.02 5.34
N GLY A 135 3.35 15.61 5.21
CA GLY A 135 4.05 14.79 6.20
C GLY A 135 3.92 13.28 6.04
N PHE A 136 3.40 12.81 4.90
CA PHE A 136 3.22 11.39 4.58
C PHE A 136 4.22 10.85 3.56
N GLY A 137 5.25 11.62 3.20
CA GLY A 137 6.24 11.23 2.18
C GLY A 137 6.95 9.91 2.54
N GLU A 138 7.47 9.81 3.76
CA GLU A 138 8.11 8.57 4.26
C GLU A 138 7.18 7.34 4.21
N LEU A 139 5.86 7.54 4.37
CA LEU A 139 4.90 6.44 4.26
C LEU A 139 4.71 6.03 2.81
N VAL A 140 4.44 7.00 1.92
CA VAL A 140 4.13 6.73 0.51
C VAL A 140 5.38 6.20 -0.22
N ASP A 141 6.54 6.82 -0.02
CA ASP A 141 7.78 6.43 -0.70
C ASP A 141 8.22 5.00 -0.32
N ALA A 142 8.03 4.61 0.94
CA ALA A 142 8.45 3.30 1.43
C ALA A 142 7.40 2.18 1.25
N HIS A 143 6.11 2.52 1.13
CA HIS A 143 5.01 1.55 1.17
C HIS A 143 3.99 1.67 0.03
N ALA A 144 4.18 2.59 -0.90
CA ALA A 144 3.50 2.63 -2.20
C ALA A 144 4.46 2.97 -3.36
N PRO A 145 5.66 2.38 -3.45
CA PRO A 145 6.59 2.63 -4.56
C PRO A 145 6.02 2.21 -5.93
N LEU A 146 5.01 1.35 -5.97
CA LEU A 146 4.34 0.93 -7.19
C LEU A 146 2.83 1.17 -7.11
N VAL A 147 2.30 1.89 -8.11
CA VAL A 147 0.90 2.32 -8.16
C VAL A 147 0.24 1.80 -9.43
N CYS A 148 -0.79 0.99 -9.26
CA CYS A 148 -1.67 0.52 -10.32
C CYS A 148 -2.95 1.37 -10.32
N LEU A 149 -3.05 2.30 -11.27
CA LEU A 149 -4.27 3.07 -11.51
C LEU A 149 -5.22 2.25 -12.38
N LEU A 150 -6.42 1.97 -11.87
CA LEU A 150 -7.40 1.13 -12.52
C LEU A 150 -8.43 1.99 -13.26
N THR A 151 -9.62 2.16 -12.68
CA THR A 151 -10.72 2.85 -13.35
C THR A 151 -10.84 4.31 -12.87
N GLY A 152 -10.81 5.24 -13.82
CA GLY A 152 -11.12 6.65 -13.58
C GLY A 152 -12.61 6.86 -13.31
N LYS A 153 -12.94 7.53 -12.20
CA LYS A 153 -14.32 7.72 -11.72
C LYS A 153 -14.57 9.16 -11.29
N PRO A 154 -15.81 9.68 -11.45
CA PRO A 154 -16.12 11.02 -11.00
C PRO A 154 -16.13 11.11 -9.47
N LEU A 155 -15.82 12.30 -8.95
CA LEU A 155 -15.86 12.60 -7.52
C LEU A 155 -17.21 12.18 -6.90
N GLY A 156 -17.17 11.59 -5.71
CA GLY A 156 -18.36 11.07 -5.03
C GLY A 156 -18.76 9.64 -5.41
N SER A 157 -18.19 9.08 -6.48
CA SER A 157 -18.39 7.66 -6.81
C SER A 157 -17.69 6.74 -5.81
N PRO A 158 -18.18 5.52 -5.59
CA PRO A 158 -17.42 4.50 -4.87
C PRO A 158 -16.11 4.18 -5.60
N LEU A 159 -15.00 4.54 -4.95
CA LEU A 159 -13.65 4.15 -5.35
C LEU A 159 -13.27 2.85 -4.64
N ARG A 160 -12.64 1.94 -5.38
CA ARG A 160 -12.00 0.75 -4.84
C ARG A 160 -10.52 1.03 -4.69
N SER A 161 -9.99 0.67 -3.54
CA SER A 161 -8.56 0.67 -3.27
C SER A 161 -8.22 -0.60 -2.50
N TRP A 162 -7.06 -1.18 -2.80
CA TRP A 162 -6.55 -2.31 -2.02
C TRP A 162 -5.05 -2.48 -2.16
N THR A 163 -4.52 -3.24 -1.22
CA THR A 163 -3.17 -3.79 -1.13
C THR A 163 -3.28 -5.24 -0.70
N ILE A 164 -2.33 -6.08 -1.12
CA ILE A 164 -2.31 -7.49 -0.72
C ILE A 164 -0.91 -7.86 -0.23
N SER A 165 -0.82 -8.71 0.79
CA SER A 165 0.46 -9.10 1.40
C SER A 165 1.40 -9.85 0.44
N ARG A 166 0.86 -10.39 -0.65
CA ARG A 166 1.62 -11.07 -1.72
C ARG A 166 2.32 -10.08 -2.67
N MET A 167 1.82 -8.84 -2.74
CA MET A 167 2.35 -7.74 -3.55
C MET A 167 2.64 -6.52 -2.65
N PRO A 168 3.51 -6.64 -1.63
CA PRO A 168 3.74 -5.54 -0.72
C PRO A 168 4.46 -4.39 -1.44
N GLY A 169 4.11 -3.17 -1.07
CA GLY A 169 4.57 -1.95 -1.76
C GLY A 169 3.80 -1.62 -3.04
N THR A 170 2.89 -2.49 -3.48
CA THR A 170 2.02 -2.25 -4.64
C THR A 170 0.62 -1.85 -4.20
N VAL A 171 0.13 -0.73 -4.72
CA VAL A 171 -1.17 -0.14 -4.40
C VAL A 171 -2.07 -0.15 -5.64
N PHE A 172 -3.30 -0.67 -5.50
CA PHE A 172 -4.30 -0.74 -6.57
C PHE A 172 -5.43 0.24 -6.30
N LEU A 173 -5.70 1.18 -7.21
CA LEU A 173 -6.63 2.29 -6.97
C LEU A 173 -7.52 2.56 -8.19
N ASP A 174 -8.83 2.63 -7.98
CA ASP A 174 -9.64 3.55 -8.77
C ASP A 174 -9.22 4.99 -8.45
N TYR A 175 -9.36 5.91 -9.40
CA TYR A 175 -8.91 7.28 -9.22
C TYR A 175 -9.94 8.30 -9.69
N VAL A 176 -9.84 9.52 -9.15
CA VAL A 176 -10.58 10.67 -9.68
C VAL A 176 -9.66 11.39 -10.67
N PRO A 177 -10.01 11.47 -11.97
CA PRO A 177 -9.20 12.17 -12.94
C PRO A 177 -8.91 13.61 -12.52
N ASP A 178 -7.68 14.07 -12.77
CA ASP A 178 -7.21 15.43 -12.49
C ASP A 178 -7.36 15.89 -11.02
N ASN A 179 -7.43 14.93 -10.08
CA ASN A 179 -7.59 15.23 -8.66
C ASN A 179 -6.51 14.54 -7.79
N PRO A 180 -5.31 15.13 -7.70
CA PRO A 180 -4.21 14.55 -6.93
C PRO A 180 -4.52 14.46 -5.43
N VAL A 181 -5.38 15.34 -4.90
CA VAL A 181 -5.80 15.31 -3.49
C VAL A 181 -6.48 13.98 -3.14
N MET A 182 -7.37 13.51 -4.02
CA MET A 182 -8.12 12.27 -3.83
C MET A 182 -7.25 11.04 -4.03
N VAL A 183 -6.34 11.05 -5.01
CA VAL A 183 -5.39 9.95 -5.22
C VAL A 183 -4.41 9.86 -4.06
N ALA A 184 -3.88 10.98 -3.57
CA ALA A 184 -3.00 11.02 -2.39
C ALA A 184 -3.69 10.50 -1.12
N ARG A 185 -4.99 10.78 -0.94
CA ARG A 185 -5.79 10.20 0.15
C ARG A 185 -5.75 8.68 0.13
N ASP A 186 -5.95 8.10 -1.04
CA ASP A 186 -6.02 6.64 -1.19
C ASP A 186 -4.63 5.99 -1.19
N LEU A 187 -3.60 6.68 -1.69
CA LEU A 187 -2.20 6.29 -1.50
C LEU A 187 -1.85 6.22 -0.01
N VAL A 188 -2.20 7.24 0.80
CA VAL A 188 -1.97 7.22 2.25
C VAL A 188 -2.71 6.05 2.92
N HIS A 189 -3.95 5.77 2.49
CA HIS A 189 -4.73 4.66 3.03
C HIS A 189 -4.04 3.31 2.79
N GLU A 190 -3.70 3.04 1.54
CA GLU A 190 -3.16 1.75 1.11
C GLU A 190 -1.70 1.57 1.52
N ALA A 191 -0.88 2.62 1.44
CA ALA A 191 0.46 2.62 2.03
C ALA A 191 0.41 2.36 3.54
N GLY A 192 -0.64 2.85 4.23
CA GLY A 192 -0.90 2.53 5.63
C GLY A 192 -1.08 1.04 5.89
N HIS A 193 -1.82 0.32 5.03
CA HIS A 193 -1.98 -1.14 5.13
C HIS A 193 -0.66 -1.88 4.85
N ASN A 194 0.08 -1.48 3.81
CA ASN A 194 1.39 -2.04 3.51
C ASN A 194 2.37 -1.84 4.67
N TRP A 195 2.42 -0.64 5.26
CA TRP A 195 3.24 -0.34 6.43
C TRP A 195 2.89 -1.25 7.61
N LEU A 196 1.60 -1.44 7.91
CA LEU A 196 1.20 -2.26 9.06
C LEU A 196 1.53 -3.74 8.84
N ASN A 197 1.34 -4.25 7.63
CA ASN A 197 1.74 -5.60 7.27
C ASN A 197 3.25 -5.84 7.44
N ASP A 198 4.06 -4.90 6.95
CA ASP A 198 5.51 -4.97 7.10
C ASP A 198 5.93 -4.84 8.56
N ALA A 199 5.31 -3.94 9.34
CA ALA A 199 5.60 -3.75 10.76
C ALA A 199 5.30 -5.00 11.60
N LEU A 200 4.14 -5.64 11.37
CA LEU A 200 3.77 -6.90 12.04
C LEU A 200 4.75 -8.01 11.68
N THR A 201 5.10 -8.13 10.41
CA THR A 201 6.07 -9.14 9.94
C THR A 201 7.46 -8.89 10.54
N ALA A 202 7.94 -7.65 10.52
CA ALA A 202 9.27 -7.27 10.99
C ALA A 202 9.44 -7.46 12.51
N THR A 203 8.34 -7.34 13.26
CA THR A 203 8.32 -7.57 14.72
C THR A 203 8.02 -9.01 15.11
N GLY A 204 7.65 -9.87 14.16
CA GLY A 204 7.15 -11.22 14.45
C GLY A 204 5.85 -11.19 15.27
N CYS A 205 5.07 -10.10 15.18
CA CYS A 205 3.85 -9.94 15.94
C CYS A 205 2.70 -10.66 15.23
N GLU A 206 2.20 -11.73 15.84
CA GLU A 206 0.98 -12.42 15.41
C GLU A 206 -0.22 -11.84 16.15
N ILE A 207 -1.24 -11.41 15.40
CA ILE A 207 -2.49 -10.90 15.97
C ILE A 207 -3.44 -12.08 16.17
N ASP A 208 -3.87 -12.30 17.41
CA ASP A 208 -4.93 -13.27 17.73
C ASP A 208 -6.25 -12.85 17.06
N ASN A 209 -6.67 -13.65 16.08
CA ASN A 209 -7.88 -13.41 15.28
C ASN A 209 -9.13 -14.10 15.83
N THR A 210 -9.07 -14.73 17.00
CA THR A 210 -10.24 -15.32 17.66
C THR A 210 -11.19 -14.25 18.20
N GLN A 211 -10.64 -13.09 18.59
CA GLN A 211 -11.41 -11.94 19.04
C GLN A 211 -11.90 -11.12 17.85
N THR A 212 -13.17 -10.71 17.91
CA THR A 212 -13.79 -9.88 16.87
C THR A 212 -14.34 -8.58 17.44
N PHE A 213 -14.22 -7.51 16.66
CA PHE A 213 -14.61 -6.15 17.03
C PHE A 213 -15.50 -5.55 15.94
N TYR A 214 -16.43 -4.68 16.32
CA TYR A 214 -17.30 -4.03 15.35
C TYR A 214 -16.52 -3.01 14.50
N SER A 215 -16.55 -3.17 13.17
CA SER A 215 -15.93 -2.23 12.23
C SER A 215 -17.00 -1.31 11.62
N PRO A 216 -17.04 -0.01 11.95
CA PRO A 216 -18.04 0.91 11.40
C PRO A 216 -17.84 1.22 9.92
N TRP A 217 -16.65 0.90 9.37
CA TRP A 217 -16.34 1.06 7.94
C TRP A 217 -16.92 -0.05 7.08
N LYS A 218 -16.89 -1.29 7.58
CA LYS A 218 -17.50 -2.46 6.92
C LYS A 218 -18.90 -2.80 7.45
N LYS A 219 -19.34 -2.13 8.52
CA LYS A 219 -20.61 -2.36 9.23
C LYS A 219 -20.79 -3.83 9.65
N THR A 220 -19.72 -4.48 10.09
CA THR A 220 -19.71 -5.89 10.51
C THR A 220 -18.63 -6.12 11.57
N HIS A 221 -18.72 -7.23 12.30
CA HIS A 221 -17.64 -7.68 13.17
C HIS A 221 -16.49 -8.23 12.33
N ARG A 222 -15.27 -7.84 12.69
CA ARG A 222 -14.03 -8.29 12.03
C ARG A 222 -13.06 -8.85 13.07
N PRO A 223 -12.24 -9.85 12.70
CA PRO A 223 -11.10 -10.24 13.52
C PRO A 223 -10.21 -9.05 13.87
N ALA A 224 -9.49 -9.14 14.99
CA ALA A 224 -8.58 -8.12 15.50
C ALA A 224 -7.64 -7.56 14.41
N TYR A 225 -7.08 -8.43 13.56
CA TYR A 225 -6.23 -8.02 12.44
C TYR A 225 -6.93 -7.02 11.51
N GLY A 226 -8.12 -7.37 11.01
CA GLY A 226 -8.86 -6.52 10.08
C GLY A 226 -9.40 -5.25 10.75
N PHE A 227 -9.75 -5.33 12.03
CA PHE A 227 -10.19 -4.18 12.81
C PHE A 227 -9.05 -3.17 13.02
N LEU A 228 -7.87 -3.62 13.46
CA LEU A 228 -6.70 -2.78 13.67
C LEU A 228 -6.20 -2.13 12.37
N HIS A 229 -6.23 -2.85 11.24
CA HIS A 229 -5.95 -2.27 9.92
C HIS A 229 -6.92 -1.13 9.58
N GLY A 230 -8.22 -1.32 9.87
CA GLY A 230 -9.21 -0.25 9.72
C GLY A 230 -8.86 0.96 10.58
N CYS A 231 -8.65 0.76 11.89
CA CYS A 231 -8.31 1.85 12.80
C CYS A 231 -7.05 2.59 12.37
N TRP A 232 -6.00 1.88 11.94
CA TRP A 232 -4.75 2.45 11.48
C TRP A 232 -4.94 3.31 10.23
N SER A 233 -5.37 2.70 9.12
CA SER A 233 -5.43 3.38 7.83
C SER A 233 -6.45 4.52 7.80
N PHE A 234 -7.61 4.38 8.47
CA PHE A 234 -8.56 5.48 8.56
C PHE A 234 -8.12 6.60 9.51
N SER A 235 -7.27 6.33 10.52
CA SER A 235 -6.64 7.39 11.31
C SER A 235 -5.65 8.21 10.47
N LEU A 236 -4.83 7.53 9.65
CA LEU A 236 -3.90 8.19 8.73
C LEU A 236 -4.64 9.05 7.72
N VAL A 237 -5.71 8.53 7.12
CA VAL A 237 -6.54 9.30 6.19
C VAL A 237 -7.18 10.50 6.87
N ALA A 238 -7.70 10.38 8.10
CA ALA A 238 -8.27 11.53 8.81
C ALA A 238 -7.23 12.64 9.02
N LEU A 239 -5.99 12.27 9.39
CA LEU A 239 -4.88 13.21 9.55
C LEU A 239 -4.48 13.87 8.23
N TYR A 240 -4.37 13.09 7.14
CA TYR A 240 -4.08 13.62 5.81
C TYR A 240 -5.18 14.58 5.34
N VAL A 241 -6.45 14.16 5.44
CA VAL A 241 -7.59 14.97 5.00
C VAL A 241 -7.63 16.28 5.78
N ALA A 242 -7.47 16.25 7.11
CA ALA A 242 -7.42 17.47 7.91
C ALA A 242 -6.27 18.41 7.52
N ALA A 243 -5.11 17.87 7.14
CA ALA A 243 -3.94 18.64 6.74
C ALA A 243 -4.11 19.30 5.35
N VAL A 244 -4.72 18.59 4.39
CA VAL A 244 -4.89 19.09 3.02
C VAL A 244 -6.15 19.93 2.85
N LEU A 245 -7.18 19.76 3.70
CA LEU A 245 -8.47 20.45 3.56
C LEU A 245 -8.35 21.97 3.32
N PRO A 246 -7.46 22.73 4.01
CA PRO A 246 -7.30 24.17 3.79
C PRO A 246 -6.79 24.57 2.39
N THR A 247 -6.17 23.65 1.64
CA THR A 247 -5.62 23.91 0.29
C THR A 247 -6.56 23.46 -0.82
N THR A 248 -7.69 22.83 -0.47
CA THR A 248 -8.65 22.31 -1.45
C THR A 248 -9.70 23.35 -1.87
N GLY A 249 -10.11 23.30 -3.14
CA GLY A 249 -11.19 24.12 -3.70
C GLY A 249 -12.57 23.44 -3.68
N ASP A 250 -13.61 24.24 -3.94
CA ASP A 250 -15.06 23.96 -4.04
C ASP A 250 -15.52 22.51 -3.79
N GLU A 251 -15.67 21.69 -4.85
CA GLU A 251 -16.31 20.36 -4.73
C GLU A 251 -15.47 19.37 -3.92
N THR A 252 -14.15 19.39 -4.08
CA THR A 252 -13.23 18.52 -3.33
C THR A 252 -13.24 18.89 -1.86
N HIS A 253 -13.23 20.19 -1.55
CA HIS A 253 -13.32 20.69 -0.18
C HIS A 253 -14.62 20.24 0.51
N THR A 254 -15.75 20.39 -0.19
CA THR A 254 -17.07 19.97 0.32
C THR A 254 -17.10 18.46 0.59
N PHE A 255 -16.61 17.66 -0.37
CA PHE A 255 -16.54 16.22 -0.23
C PHE A 255 -15.65 15.79 0.95
N LEU A 256 -14.46 16.37 1.07
CA LEU A 256 -13.50 16.00 2.12
C LEU A 256 -13.92 16.47 3.51
N THR A 257 -14.62 17.59 3.63
CA THR A 257 -15.22 18.04 4.89
C THR A 257 -16.22 16.99 5.40
N ALA A 258 -17.17 16.59 4.56
CA ALA A 258 -18.14 15.56 4.91
C ALA A 258 -17.48 14.21 5.20
N TYR A 259 -16.44 13.86 4.45
CA TYR A 259 -15.66 12.64 4.67
C TYR A 259 -14.96 12.67 6.05
N LEU A 260 -14.29 13.76 6.40
CA LEU A 260 -13.57 13.91 7.66
C LEU A 260 -14.51 13.81 8.86
N ASP A 261 -15.67 14.47 8.81
CA ASP A 261 -16.66 14.41 9.88
C ASP A 261 -17.21 12.98 10.09
N ARG A 262 -17.38 12.25 8.99
CA ARG A 262 -17.73 10.82 9.03
C ARG A 262 -16.62 10.00 9.69
N GLN A 263 -15.35 10.21 9.30
CA GLN A 263 -14.22 9.47 9.90
C GLN A 263 -14.08 9.76 11.39
N ARG A 264 -14.20 11.02 11.82
CA ARG A 264 -14.21 11.41 13.25
C ARG A 264 -15.29 10.65 14.03
N THR A 265 -16.48 10.54 13.45
CA THR A 265 -17.59 9.79 14.07
C THR A 265 -17.30 8.30 14.16
N GLN A 266 -16.77 7.70 13.09
CA GLN A 266 -16.41 6.28 13.06
C GLN A 266 -15.27 5.94 14.03
N LEU A 267 -14.25 6.80 14.13
CA LEU A 267 -13.16 6.64 15.10
C LEU A 267 -13.68 6.70 16.53
N ARG A 268 -14.55 7.66 16.87
CA ARG A 268 -15.18 7.75 18.21
C ARG A 268 -15.95 6.49 18.60
N ILE A 269 -16.66 5.85 17.66
CA ILE A 269 -17.42 4.62 17.91
C ILE A 269 -16.51 3.50 18.42
N VAL A 270 -15.30 3.38 17.88
CA VAL A 270 -14.40 2.24 18.14
C VAL A 270 -13.37 2.49 19.24
N THR A 271 -13.42 3.62 19.96
CA THR A 271 -12.37 4.02 20.91
C THR A 271 -12.15 3.00 22.04
N GLY A 272 -13.21 2.44 22.62
CA GLY A 272 -13.10 1.41 23.66
C GLY A 272 -12.51 0.10 23.11
N ASP A 273 -13.01 -0.34 21.96
CA ASP A 273 -12.57 -1.55 21.28
C ASP A 273 -11.11 -1.44 20.80
N HIS A 274 -10.67 -0.26 20.38
CA HIS A 274 -9.31 -0.01 19.90
C HIS A 274 -8.25 -0.30 20.97
N GLU A 275 -8.41 0.20 22.20
CA GLU A 275 -7.44 -0.07 23.26
C GLU A 275 -7.41 -1.55 23.65
N THR A 276 -8.54 -2.25 23.57
CA THR A 276 -8.62 -3.69 23.81
C THR A 276 -7.92 -4.46 22.68
N ALA A 277 -8.24 -4.16 21.42
CA ALA A 277 -7.61 -4.79 20.26
C ALA A 277 -6.09 -4.58 20.23
N LEU A 278 -5.60 -3.41 20.64
CA LEU A 278 -4.16 -3.15 20.73
C LEU A 278 -3.43 -4.08 21.70
N GLN A 279 -4.11 -4.69 22.68
CA GLN A 279 -3.49 -5.67 23.59
C GLN A 279 -3.07 -6.96 22.87
N THR A 280 -3.63 -7.24 21.69
CA THR A 280 -3.22 -8.36 20.83
C THR A 280 -1.86 -8.13 20.16
N ILE A 281 -1.35 -6.88 20.15
CA ILE A 281 -0.02 -6.55 19.64
C ILE A 281 1.00 -6.77 20.77
N THR A 282 1.88 -7.75 20.56
CA THR A 282 2.92 -8.14 21.52
C THR A 282 4.08 -7.15 21.56
N ASP A 283 4.44 -6.55 20.42
CA ASP A 283 5.49 -5.54 20.34
C ASP A 283 5.03 -4.20 20.94
N ALA A 284 5.65 -3.81 22.05
CA ALA A 284 5.26 -2.61 22.79
C ALA A 284 5.47 -1.31 22.00
N THR A 285 6.48 -1.28 21.13
CA THR A 285 6.84 -0.10 20.33
C THR A 285 5.81 0.12 19.22
N LEU A 286 5.48 -0.92 18.47
CA LEU A 286 4.43 -0.92 17.45
C LEU A 286 3.09 -0.53 18.07
N ARG A 287 2.71 -1.17 19.19
CA ARG A 287 1.48 -0.84 19.92
C ARG A 287 1.42 0.63 20.33
N ALA A 288 2.53 1.21 20.80
CA ALA A 288 2.60 2.63 21.17
C ALA A 288 2.46 3.56 19.95
N ARG A 289 3.04 3.19 18.79
CA ARG A 289 2.90 3.95 17.53
C ARG A 289 1.44 3.97 17.06
N LEU A 290 0.80 2.80 16.96
CA LEU A 290 -0.61 2.67 16.55
C LEU A 290 -1.53 3.50 17.46
N ARG A 291 -1.35 3.39 18.78
CA ARG A 291 -2.08 4.18 19.77
C ARG A 291 -1.89 5.68 19.57
N THR A 292 -0.65 6.12 19.33
CA THR A 292 -0.32 7.55 19.21
C THR A 292 -1.01 8.17 18.00
N VAL A 293 -0.92 7.53 16.83
CA VAL A 293 -1.59 8.01 15.61
C VAL A 293 -3.11 8.05 15.79
N TYR A 294 -3.68 6.98 16.32
CA TYR A 294 -5.13 6.92 16.58
C TYR A 294 -5.60 8.06 17.49
N ARG A 295 -4.87 8.34 18.58
CA ARG A 295 -5.20 9.45 19.50
C ARG A 295 -5.10 10.82 18.84
N HIS A 296 -4.12 11.03 17.97
CA HIS A 296 -4.01 12.28 17.22
C HIS A 296 -5.17 12.45 16.23
N ALA A 297 -5.53 11.39 15.51
CA ALA A 297 -6.67 11.41 14.60
C ALA A 297 -7.99 11.66 15.34
N LEU A 298 -8.15 11.10 16.55
CA LEU A 298 -9.31 11.32 17.40
C LEU A 298 -9.42 12.75 17.95
N ALA A 299 -8.29 13.46 18.07
CA ALA A 299 -8.22 14.81 18.60
C ALA A 299 -8.44 15.91 17.54
N LEU A 300 -8.59 15.55 16.26
CA LEU A 300 -8.97 16.46 15.18
C LEU A 300 -10.39 16.98 15.35
#